data_AF-A0A523G037-F1
#
_entry.id   AF-A0A523G037-F1
#
_cell.length_a   1.000
_cell.length_b   1.000
_cell.length_c   1.000
_cell.angle_alpha   90.00
_cell.angle_beta   90.00
_cell.angle_gamma   90.00
#
_symmetry.space_group_name_H-M   'P 1'
#
loop_
_entity.id
_entity.type
_entity.pdbx_description
1 polymer ?
#
loop_
_entity_poly.entity_id
_entity_poly.type
_entity_poly.pdbx_seq_one_letter_code
_entity_poly.pdbx_strand_id
1 'polypeptide(L)'
;MRLLYLFLIVMLTTGAVITERASAQDGRYEAGQVWTYRSGQTNNPSRIVVGKTETLLDLGPAVHVSIIGIPMTDPQTGRRFFTDVYHVAFAVSAMDLSVIEVESIVEVHPGFAESYENWRRTYDNGEVGIFTEPVASILQAMRGVIPESPQEAIRQKREQEQNANPPAPNGSSTPSDP
;
A
#
# COMPACT_ATOMS: atom_id res chain seq x y z
N MET A 1 -22.95 -72.03 -3.56
CA MET A 1 -22.09 -72.12 -4.77
C MET A 1 -22.36 -70.87 -5.60
N ARG A 2 -21.45 -69.94 -5.86
CA ARG A 2 -19.98 -69.97 -5.90
C ARG A 2 -19.43 -68.66 -5.31
N LEU A 3 -18.36 -68.83 -4.56
CA LEU A 3 -17.37 -67.84 -4.19
C LEU A 3 -16.68 -67.30 -5.46
N LEU A 4 -15.98 -66.16 -5.32
CA LEU A 4 -14.97 -65.57 -6.20
C LEU A 4 -15.45 -64.54 -7.24
N TYR A 5 -15.41 -63.26 -6.86
CA TYR A 5 -14.76 -62.19 -7.65
C TYR A 5 -14.35 -61.10 -6.66
N LEU A 6 -13.17 -61.30 -6.04
CA LEU A 6 -12.44 -60.27 -5.32
C LEU A 6 -11.29 -59.83 -6.24
N PHE A 7 -11.04 -58.52 -6.23
CA PHE A 7 -9.93 -57.77 -6.83
C PHE A 7 -10.14 -57.13 -8.21
N LEU A 8 -9.92 -55.82 -8.20
CA LEU A 8 -9.62 -54.91 -9.31
C LEU A 8 -10.78 -54.52 -10.23
N ILE A 9 -11.38 -53.37 -9.96
CA ILE A 9 -11.17 -52.15 -10.77
C ILE A 9 -11.56 -50.97 -9.88
N VAL A 10 -10.50 -50.32 -9.40
CA VAL A 10 -10.33 -48.88 -9.25
C VAL A 10 -11.48 -48.12 -8.59
N MET A 11 -11.21 -47.66 -7.37
CA MET A 11 -11.71 -46.40 -6.85
C MET A 11 -11.56 -45.29 -7.91
N LEU A 12 -12.53 -45.15 -8.81
CA LEU A 12 -12.78 -43.88 -9.49
C LEU A 12 -13.55 -43.02 -8.50
N THR A 13 -12.83 -42.55 -7.48
CA THR A 13 -13.10 -41.22 -6.97
C THR A 13 -12.93 -40.28 -8.15
N THR A 14 -14.03 -39.97 -8.83
CA THR A 14 -14.11 -38.73 -9.60
C THR A 14 -14.11 -37.61 -8.57
N GLY A 15 -12.95 -37.37 -7.95
CA GLY A 15 -12.62 -36.06 -7.47
C GLY A 15 -12.64 -35.22 -8.72
N ALA A 16 -13.78 -34.56 -8.97
CA ALA A 16 -13.77 -33.38 -9.80
C ALA A 16 -12.79 -32.44 -9.09
N VAL A 17 -11.54 -32.47 -9.51
CA VAL A 17 -10.64 -31.36 -9.30
C VAL A 17 -11.31 -30.26 -10.12
N ILE A 18 -12.17 -29.49 -9.45
CA ILE A 18 -12.60 -28.21 -9.97
C ILE A 18 -11.32 -27.39 -9.98
N THR A 19 -10.55 -27.51 -11.05
CA THR A 19 -9.58 -26.51 -11.39
C THR A 19 -10.41 -25.28 -11.73
N GLU A 20 -10.72 -24.47 -10.73
CA GLU A 20 -10.99 -23.07 -10.95
C GLU A 20 -9.73 -22.53 -11.62
N ARG A 21 -9.72 -22.56 -12.95
CA ARG A 21 -8.84 -21.68 -13.70
C ARG A 21 -9.34 -20.30 -13.34
N ALA A 22 -8.59 -19.59 -12.50
CA ALA A 22 -8.73 -18.16 -12.32
C ALA A 22 -8.96 -17.59 -13.71
N SER A 23 -10.17 -17.06 -13.91
CA SER A 23 -10.55 -16.51 -15.19
C SER A 23 -9.50 -15.45 -15.52
N ALA A 24 -8.99 -15.50 -16.76
CA ALA A 24 -8.10 -14.50 -17.32
C ALA A 24 -8.58 -13.11 -16.88
N GLN A 25 -7.66 -12.25 -16.42
CA GLN A 25 -7.95 -10.89 -15.98
C GLN A 25 -8.98 -10.26 -16.92
N ASP A 26 -10.21 -10.14 -16.43
CA ASP A 26 -11.23 -9.31 -17.06
C ASP A 26 -10.61 -7.91 -17.09
N GLY A 27 -10.51 -7.28 -18.26
CA GLY A 27 -9.75 -6.03 -18.51
C GLY A 27 -10.30 -4.80 -17.77
N ARG A 28 -10.88 -5.00 -16.59
CA ARG A 28 -11.47 -4.00 -15.71
C ARG A 28 -10.47 -2.94 -15.28
N TYR A 29 -9.21 -3.30 -15.07
CA TYR A 29 -8.17 -2.41 -14.58
C TYR A 29 -7.14 -2.11 -15.67
N GLU A 30 -7.05 -0.85 -16.05
CA GLU A 30 -6.09 -0.36 -17.04
C GLU A 30 -5.27 0.80 -16.46
N ALA A 31 -4.00 0.88 -16.86
CA ALA A 31 -3.11 1.94 -16.43
C ALA A 31 -3.69 3.33 -16.72
N GLY A 32 -3.56 4.23 -15.76
CA GLY A 32 -4.09 5.59 -15.80
C GLY A 32 -5.53 5.75 -15.31
N GLN A 33 -6.30 4.68 -15.14
CA GLN A 33 -7.66 4.79 -14.58
C GLN A 33 -7.62 5.32 -13.15
N VAL A 34 -8.43 6.36 -12.90
CA VAL A 34 -8.65 6.94 -11.58
C VAL A 34 -9.96 6.44 -11.02
N TRP A 35 -9.91 5.78 -9.87
CA TRP A 35 -11.06 5.15 -9.23
C TRP A 35 -11.42 5.84 -7.91
N THR A 36 -12.72 5.99 -7.68
CA THR A 36 -13.28 6.17 -6.35
C THR A 36 -13.42 4.82 -5.65
N TYR A 37 -13.45 4.82 -4.31
CA TYR A 37 -13.53 3.59 -3.53
C TYR A 37 -14.32 3.77 -2.23
N ARG A 38 -14.85 2.66 -1.72
CA ARG A 38 -15.54 2.56 -0.44
C ARG A 38 -14.55 2.80 0.70
N SER A 39 -14.54 4.02 1.22
CA SER A 39 -13.64 4.44 2.30
C SER A 39 -14.28 4.46 3.69
N GLY A 40 -15.61 4.32 3.77
CA GLY A 40 -16.39 4.56 4.97
C GLY A 40 -16.57 6.03 5.35
N GLN A 41 -15.95 6.96 4.61
CA GLN A 41 -16.09 8.41 4.80
C GLN A 41 -16.97 9.01 3.72
N THR A 42 -17.87 9.92 4.09
CA THR A 42 -18.85 10.53 3.19
C THR A 42 -18.24 11.47 2.14
N ASN A 43 -17.06 12.03 2.39
CA ASN A 43 -16.35 12.95 1.48
C ASN A 43 -14.86 12.61 1.40
N ASN A 44 -14.52 11.40 0.96
CA ASN A 44 -13.11 11.01 0.80
C ASN A 44 -12.50 11.65 -0.46
N PRO A 45 -11.51 12.55 -0.32
CA PRO A 45 -10.85 13.16 -1.47
C PRO A 45 -9.82 12.22 -2.12
N SER A 46 -9.45 11.13 -1.44
CA SER A 46 -8.45 10.21 -1.95
C SER A 46 -8.95 9.44 -3.18
N ARG A 47 -8.04 9.17 -4.10
CA ARG A 47 -8.28 8.39 -5.32
C ARG A 47 -7.26 7.29 -5.48
N ILE A 48 -7.67 6.20 -6.11
CA ILE A 48 -6.79 5.13 -6.55
C ILE A 48 -6.45 5.40 -8.01
N VAL A 49 -5.18 5.37 -8.38
CA VAL A 49 -4.73 5.46 -9.78
C VAL A 49 -4.08 4.14 -10.14
N VAL A 50 -4.64 3.44 -11.13
CA VAL A 50 -4.07 2.18 -11.60
C VAL A 50 -2.77 2.48 -12.35
N GLY A 51 -1.66 1.87 -11.94
CA GLY A 51 -0.38 2.01 -12.62
C GLY A 51 -0.08 0.81 -13.53
N LYS A 52 -0.36 -0.40 -13.04
CA LYS A 52 -0.07 -1.65 -13.78
C LYS A 52 -0.98 -2.78 -13.30
N THR A 53 -1.29 -3.72 -14.19
CA THR A 53 -1.78 -5.05 -13.83
C THR A 53 -0.76 -6.11 -14.25
N GLU A 54 -0.64 -7.18 -13.47
CA GLU A 54 0.15 -8.34 -13.84
C GLU A 54 -0.37 -9.62 -13.17
N THR A 55 0.13 -10.77 -13.59
CA THR A 55 -0.12 -12.05 -12.91
C THR A 55 1.20 -12.56 -12.35
N LEU A 56 1.25 -12.64 -11.03
CA LEU A 56 2.37 -13.14 -10.25
C LEU A 56 2.28 -14.66 -10.16
N LEU A 57 3.42 -15.36 -10.30
CA LEU A 57 3.43 -16.82 -10.36
C LEU A 57 2.81 -17.47 -9.11
N ASP A 58 3.14 -16.92 -7.93
CA ASP A 58 2.74 -17.51 -6.65
C ASP A 58 1.54 -16.82 -6.00
N LEU A 59 1.25 -15.57 -6.39
CA LEU A 59 0.18 -14.75 -5.78
C LEU A 59 -1.01 -14.50 -6.72
N GLY A 60 -0.92 -14.91 -7.98
CA GLY A 60 -1.98 -14.73 -8.97
C GLY A 60 -2.11 -13.27 -9.46
N PRO A 61 -3.30 -12.87 -9.94
CA PRO A 61 -3.50 -11.58 -10.57
C PRO A 61 -3.45 -10.42 -9.56
N ALA A 62 -2.66 -9.41 -9.87
CA ALA A 62 -2.42 -8.24 -9.06
C ALA A 62 -2.73 -6.94 -9.83
N VAL A 63 -3.15 -5.92 -9.07
CA VAL A 63 -3.30 -4.54 -9.52
C VAL A 63 -2.37 -3.68 -8.68
N HIS A 64 -1.46 -2.99 -9.35
CA HIS A 64 -0.52 -2.06 -8.75
C HIS A 64 -1.05 -0.65 -8.93
N VAL A 65 -1.16 0.06 -7.82
CA VAL A 65 -1.83 1.36 -7.79
C VAL A 65 -1.01 2.39 -7.02
N SER A 66 -1.21 3.65 -7.38
CA SER A 66 -0.96 4.77 -6.49
C SER A 66 -2.24 5.12 -5.73
N ILE A 67 -2.11 5.61 -4.50
CA ILE A 67 -3.23 6.18 -3.75
C ILE A 67 -2.87 7.62 -3.44
N ILE A 68 -3.61 8.55 -4.03
CA ILE A 68 -3.35 9.99 -3.94
C ILE A 68 -4.36 10.67 -3.03
N GLY A 69 -3.99 11.82 -2.47
CA GLY A 69 -4.86 12.68 -1.67
C GLY A 69 -5.33 12.02 -0.37
N ILE A 70 -4.51 11.18 0.26
CA ILE A 70 -4.87 10.49 1.50
C ILE A 70 -4.94 11.51 2.63
N PRO A 71 -6.11 11.72 3.26
CA PRO A 71 -6.20 12.62 4.40
C PRO A 71 -5.51 11.99 5.61
N MET A 72 -4.63 12.75 6.24
CA MET A 72 -3.87 12.39 7.43
C MET A 72 -4.08 13.43 8.53
N THR A 73 -3.85 13.01 9.77
CA THR A 73 -3.82 13.91 10.92
C THR A 73 -2.55 13.60 11.69
N ASP A 74 -1.76 14.64 11.92
CA ASP A 74 -0.58 14.56 12.76
C ASP A 74 -1.03 14.23 14.21
N PRO A 75 -0.60 13.09 14.78
CA PRO A 75 -1.07 12.68 16.10
C PRO A 75 -0.56 13.57 17.23
N GLN A 76 0.54 14.31 17.03
CA GLN A 76 1.11 15.20 18.04
C GLN A 76 0.47 16.58 17.99
N THR A 77 0.31 17.13 16.78
CA THR A 77 -0.16 18.51 16.60
C THR A 77 -1.65 18.63 16.28
N GLY A 78 -2.31 17.53 15.91
CA GLY A 78 -3.68 17.53 15.40
C GLY A 78 -3.83 18.17 14.01
N ARG A 79 -2.72 18.57 13.38
CA ARG A 79 -2.74 19.23 12.07
C ARG A 79 -3.18 18.25 10.99
N ARG A 80 -4.15 18.67 10.17
CA ARG A 80 -4.59 17.92 8.99
C ARG A 80 -3.69 18.19 7.79
N PHE A 81 -3.34 17.16 7.05
CA PHE A 81 -2.57 17.25 5.80
C PHE A 81 -2.97 16.13 4.84
N PHE A 82 -2.45 16.20 3.61
CA PHE A 82 -2.62 15.16 2.60
C PHE A 82 -1.28 14.55 2.24
N THR A 83 -1.28 13.26 1.95
CA THR A 83 -0.11 12.53 1.46
C THR A 83 -0.50 11.58 0.34
N ASP A 84 0.48 11.19 -0.45
CA ASP A 84 0.35 10.23 -1.53
C ASP A 84 1.19 8.98 -1.23
N VAL A 85 0.73 7.83 -1.73
CA VAL A 85 1.49 6.58 -1.76
C VAL A 85 1.61 6.16 -3.21
N TYR A 86 2.84 6.10 -3.73
CA TYR A 86 3.09 5.91 -5.16
C TYR A 86 3.10 4.44 -5.62
N HIS A 87 3.16 3.48 -4.70
CA HIS A 87 2.96 2.08 -5.07
C HIS A 87 2.39 1.27 -3.91
N VAL A 88 1.34 0.54 -4.23
CA VAL A 88 0.80 -0.55 -3.43
C VAL A 88 0.30 -1.64 -4.38
N ALA A 89 0.55 -2.90 -4.06
CA ALA A 89 0.04 -4.04 -4.81
C ALA A 89 -1.15 -4.67 -4.10
N PHE A 90 -2.26 -4.88 -4.82
CA PHE A 90 -3.46 -5.53 -4.32
C PHE A 90 -3.84 -6.74 -5.18
N ALA A 91 -4.40 -7.76 -4.57
CA ALA A 91 -5.14 -8.78 -5.29
C ALA A 91 -6.34 -8.17 -6.02
N VAL A 92 -6.71 -8.70 -7.19
CA VAL A 92 -7.89 -8.25 -7.94
C VAL A 92 -9.16 -8.30 -7.08
N SER A 93 -9.35 -9.36 -6.30
CA SER A 93 -10.50 -9.51 -5.39
C SER A 93 -10.59 -8.39 -4.34
N ALA A 94 -9.46 -7.95 -3.80
CA ALA A 94 -9.39 -6.85 -2.85
C ALA A 94 -9.81 -5.53 -3.49
N MET A 95 -9.35 -5.31 -4.74
CA MET A 95 -9.72 -4.15 -5.54
C MET A 95 -11.22 -4.16 -5.88
N ASP A 96 -11.78 -5.30 -6.28
CA ASP A 96 -13.20 -5.45 -6.61
C ASP A 96 -14.10 -5.12 -5.40
N LEU A 97 -13.68 -5.52 -4.21
CA LEU A 97 -14.34 -5.21 -2.94
C LEU A 97 -14.18 -3.75 -2.52
N SER A 98 -13.27 -3.00 -3.13
CA SER A 98 -12.95 -1.63 -2.74
C SER A 98 -13.55 -0.58 -3.67
N VAL A 99 -13.37 -0.73 -4.98
CA VAL A 99 -13.66 0.34 -5.95
C VAL A 99 -15.16 0.49 -6.20
N ILE A 100 -15.56 1.71 -6.60
CA ILE A 100 -16.94 2.06 -6.93
C ILE A 100 -17.05 2.33 -8.43
N GLU A 101 -16.40 3.38 -8.91
CA GLU A 101 -16.48 3.82 -10.31
C GLU A 101 -15.17 4.48 -10.77
N VAL A 102 -14.94 4.44 -12.09
CA VAL A 102 -13.88 5.21 -12.74
C VAL A 102 -14.35 6.66 -12.84
N GLU A 103 -13.58 7.57 -12.25
CA GLU A 103 -13.84 9.01 -12.30
C GLU A 103 -13.19 9.66 -13.53
N SER A 104 -12.00 9.19 -13.92
CA SER A 104 -11.24 9.74 -15.06
C SER A 104 -10.10 8.80 -15.49
N ILE A 105 -9.37 9.19 -16.53
CA ILE A 105 -8.11 8.56 -16.95
C ILE A 105 -7.03 9.66 -16.98
N VAL A 106 -5.86 9.36 -16.42
CA VAL A 106 -4.72 10.28 -16.32
C VAL A 106 -3.42 9.58 -16.68
N GLU A 107 -2.36 10.37 -16.87
CA GLU A 107 -1.01 9.80 -16.92
C GLU A 107 -0.60 9.28 -15.53
N VAL A 108 0.02 8.10 -15.49
CA VAL A 108 0.50 7.51 -14.25
C VAL A 108 1.63 8.37 -13.68
N HIS A 109 1.54 8.69 -12.39
CA HIS A 109 2.52 9.55 -11.73
C HIS A 109 3.95 8.98 -11.86
N PRO A 110 4.99 9.79 -12.17
CA PRO A 110 6.36 9.29 -12.36
C PRO A 110 6.93 8.50 -11.18
N GLY A 111 6.55 8.88 -9.95
CA GLY A 111 6.96 8.17 -8.73
C GLY A 111 6.45 6.72 -8.62
N PHE A 112 5.47 6.32 -9.44
CA PHE A 112 4.98 4.94 -9.48
C PHE A 112 6.06 3.97 -9.97
N ALA A 113 6.78 4.32 -11.04
CA ALA A 113 7.72 3.40 -11.68
C ALA A 113 8.85 2.99 -10.72
N GLU A 114 9.48 3.96 -10.08
CA GLU A 114 10.55 3.72 -9.10
C GLU A 114 10.05 2.88 -7.91
N SER A 115 8.87 3.20 -7.40
CA SER A 115 8.28 2.49 -6.25
C SER A 115 7.89 1.05 -6.60
N TYR A 116 7.35 0.84 -7.81
CA TYR A 116 7.07 -0.49 -8.36
C TYR A 116 8.33 -1.32 -8.52
N GLU A 117 9.41 -0.76 -9.09
CA GLU A 117 10.66 -1.48 -9.27
C GLU A 117 11.27 -1.89 -7.93
N ASN A 118 11.17 -1.03 -6.91
CA ASN A 118 11.61 -1.37 -5.57
C ASN A 118 10.80 -2.54 -4.98
N TRP A 119 9.46 -2.49 -5.07
CA TRP A 119 8.60 -3.60 -4.64
C TRP A 119 8.86 -4.88 -5.44
N ARG A 120 9.10 -4.79 -6.75
CA ARG A 120 9.37 -5.96 -7.59
C ARG A 120 10.62 -6.69 -7.13
N ARG A 121 11.69 -5.94 -6.86
CA ARG A 121 12.96 -6.49 -6.38
C ARG A 121 12.78 -7.24 -5.05
N THR A 122 12.02 -6.68 -4.11
CA THR A 122 11.77 -7.33 -2.82
C THR A 122 10.77 -8.48 -2.94
N TYR A 123 9.82 -8.42 -3.89
CA TYR A 123 8.93 -9.53 -4.20
C TYR A 123 9.72 -10.72 -4.75
N ASP A 124 10.67 -10.47 -5.65
CA ASP A 124 11.54 -11.50 -6.23
C ASP A 124 12.40 -12.19 -5.17
N ASN A 125 12.69 -11.49 -4.07
CA ASN A 125 13.38 -12.04 -2.90
C ASN A 125 12.43 -12.72 -1.88
N GLY A 126 11.12 -12.72 -2.12
CA GLY A 126 10.11 -13.29 -1.23
C GLY A 126 9.81 -12.47 0.02
N GLU A 127 10.18 -11.18 0.04
CA GLU A 127 10.11 -10.32 1.23
C GLU A 127 8.82 -9.50 1.30
N VAL A 128 8.14 -9.32 0.18
CA VAL A 128 6.87 -8.57 0.10
C VAL A 128 5.86 -9.33 -0.75
N GLY A 129 4.58 -8.99 -0.57
CA GLY A 129 3.48 -9.59 -1.31
C GLY A 129 2.48 -8.55 -1.82
N ILE A 130 1.25 -9.02 -2.01
CA ILE A 130 0.08 -8.19 -2.35
C ILE A 130 -0.89 -8.16 -1.17
N PHE A 131 -1.64 -7.07 -1.03
CA PHE A 131 -2.72 -6.98 -0.06
C PHE A 131 -3.97 -7.70 -0.58
N THR A 132 -4.64 -8.44 0.31
CA THR A 132 -5.87 -9.18 -0.01
C THR A 132 -7.11 -8.57 0.65
N GLU A 133 -6.89 -7.60 1.52
CA GLU A 133 -7.87 -6.84 2.26
C GLU A 133 -8.30 -5.58 1.49
N PRO A 134 -9.52 -5.07 1.71
CA PRO A 134 -9.98 -3.85 1.06
C PRO A 134 -9.06 -2.65 1.30
N VAL A 135 -8.95 -1.77 0.32
CA VAL A 135 -8.07 -0.59 0.33
C VAL A 135 -8.29 0.26 1.59
N ALA A 136 -9.53 0.43 2.04
CA ALA A 136 -9.84 1.20 3.25
C ALA A 136 -9.20 0.60 4.52
N SER A 137 -9.17 -0.73 4.64
CA SER A 137 -8.54 -1.43 5.77
C SER A 137 -7.03 -1.21 5.77
N ILE A 138 -6.40 -1.26 4.60
CA ILE A 138 -4.95 -1.01 4.46
C ILE A 138 -4.61 0.44 4.78
N LEU A 139 -5.39 1.41 4.28
CA LEU A 139 -5.19 2.82 4.60
C LEU A 139 -5.40 3.12 6.10
N GLN A 140 -6.35 2.44 6.74
CA GLN A 140 -6.53 2.54 8.19
C GLN A 140 -5.31 2.01 8.94
N ALA A 141 -4.75 0.87 8.53
CA ALA A 141 -3.53 0.32 9.12
C ALA A 141 -2.33 1.27 8.92
N MET A 142 -2.14 1.82 7.72
CA MET A 142 -1.07 2.78 7.41
C MET A 142 -1.13 4.04 8.29
N ARG A 143 -2.32 4.53 8.61
CA ARG A 143 -2.50 5.66 9.54
C ARG A 143 -2.04 5.36 10.97
N GLY A 144 -1.98 4.09 11.36
CA GLY A 144 -1.42 3.67 12.65
C GLY A 144 0.10 3.57 12.67
N VAL A 145 0.78 3.66 11.52
CA VAL A 145 2.23 3.39 11.36
C VAL A 145 3.03 4.68 11.14
N ILE A 146 2.47 5.87 11.37
CA ILE A 146 3.11 7.17 11.07
C ILE A 146 4.55 7.20 11.63
N PRO A 147 5.59 7.22 10.77
CA PRO A 147 6.96 7.49 11.19
C PRO A 147 7.07 8.96 11.63
N GLU A 148 7.94 9.23 12.60
CA GLU A 148 8.26 10.59 13.06
C GLU A 148 8.41 11.53 11.86
N SER A 149 7.73 12.67 11.89
CA SER A 149 7.65 13.51 10.69
C SER A 149 9.07 13.93 10.25
N PRO A 150 9.36 14.07 8.94
CA PRO A 150 10.68 14.56 8.50
C PRO A 150 11.07 15.90 9.15
N GLN A 151 10.08 16.72 9.53
CA GLN A 151 10.28 17.99 10.25
C GLN A 151 10.71 17.77 11.71
N GLU A 152 10.18 16.75 12.38
CA GLU A 152 10.61 16.33 13.72
C GLU A 152 12.01 15.72 13.70
N ALA A 153 12.34 14.88 12.71
CA ALA A 153 13.71 14.39 12.54
C ALA A 153 14.70 15.55 12.35
N ILE A 154 14.34 16.56 11.55
CA ILE A 154 15.15 17.78 11.38
C ILE A 154 15.20 18.62 12.67
N ARG A 155 14.10 18.70 13.44
CA ARG A 155 14.04 19.43 14.71
C ARG A 155 14.91 18.77 15.78
N GLN A 156 14.74 17.47 15.99
CA GLN A 156 15.52 16.67 16.93
C GLN A 156 17.00 16.70 16.58
N LYS A 157 17.36 16.59 15.28
CA LYS A 157 18.74 16.74 14.84
C LYS A 157 19.31 18.12 15.20
N ARG A 158 18.54 19.20 14.98
CA ARG A 158 18.93 20.56 15.39
C ARG A 158 19.08 20.71 16.90
N GLU A 159 18.20 20.10 17.68
CA GLU A 159 18.27 20.11 19.15
C GLU A 159 19.47 19.30 19.67
N GLN A 160 19.78 18.17 19.06
CA GLN A 160 21.00 17.39 19.35
C GLN A 160 22.26 18.18 19.03
N GLU A 161 22.33 18.83 17.88
CA GLU A 161 23.46 19.66 17.48
C GLU A 161 23.66 20.85 18.44
N GLN A 162 22.57 21.49 18.89
CA GLN A 162 22.61 22.58 19.87
C GLN A 162 23.04 22.12 21.27
N ASN A 163 22.59 20.94 21.70
CA ASN A 163 23.00 20.37 22.99
C ASN A 163 24.46 19.88 22.98
N ALA A 164 24.96 19.41 21.83
CA ALA A 164 26.34 18.97 21.67
C ALA A 164 27.33 20.14 21.59
N ASN A 165 26.90 21.31 21.12
CA ASN A 165 27.71 22.52 21.05
C ASN A 165 26.95 23.74 21.60
N PRO A 166 26.82 23.82 22.94
CA PRO A 166 26.08 24.90 23.57
C PRO A 166 26.72 26.26 23.22
N PRO A 167 25.92 27.31 22.97
CA PRO A 167 26.45 28.64 22.72
C PRO A 167 27.30 29.09 23.91
N ALA A 168 28.43 29.74 23.61
CA ALA A 168 29.30 30.28 24.65
C ALA A 168 28.48 31.19 25.59
N PRO A 169 28.67 31.08 26.92
CA PRO A 169 27.93 31.92 27.85
C PRO A 169 28.21 33.38 27.51
N ASN A 170 27.15 34.17 27.33
CA ASN A 170 27.27 35.60 27.12
C ASN A 170 28.04 36.18 28.31
N GLY A 171 29.29 36.60 28.05
CA GLY A 171 30.11 37.28 29.03
C GLY A 171 29.33 38.46 29.58
N SER A 172 29.10 38.46 30.88
CA SER A 172 28.54 39.57 31.62
C SER A 172 29.52 40.74 31.56
N SER A 173 29.39 41.58 30.54
CA SER A 173 29.97 42.92 30.55
C SER A 173 29.16 43.74 31.56
N THR A 174 29.56 43.70 32.83
CA THR A 174 29.14 44.72 33.78
C THR A 174 29.64 46.07 33.27
N PRO A 175 28.78 47.08 33.09
CA PRO A 175 29.22 48.43 32.80
C PRO A 175 29.94 48.96 34.05
N SER A 176 31.23 49.23 33.92
CA SER A 176 31.94 50.07 34.87
C SER A 176 31.59 51.52 34.54
N ASP A 177 30.90 52.21 35.45
CA ASP A 177 30.90 53.67 35.58
C ASP A 177 30.48 54.01 37.02
N PRO A 178 30.87 55.16 37.59
CA PRO A 178 31.47 56.34 36.94
C PRO A 178 32.93 56.65 37.33
#